data_AF-A0A2S1JUC5-F1
#
_entry.id   AF-A0A2S1JUC5-F1
#
_cell.length_a   1.000
_cell.length_b   1.000
_cell.length_c   1.000
_cell.angle_alpha   90.00
_cell.angle_beta   90.00
_cell.angle_gamma   90.00
#
_symmetry.space_group_name_H-M   'P 1'
#
loop_
_entity.id
_entity.type
_entity.pdbx_description
1 polymer ?
#
loop_
_entity_poly.entity_id
_entity_poly.type
_entity_poly.pdbx_seq_one_letter_code
_entity_poly.pdbx_strand_id
1 'polypeptide(L)' 'MCKADLVCKQLDAHRYKRAIVEHLDVSNKLYHQFNVEKFNQIICSDITYIGVGSSWCYLATVIDLNARRVVGLALSG' A
#
# COMPACT_ATOMS: atom_id res chain seq x y z
N MET A 1 -9.53 -4.79 -22.30
CA MET A 1 -9.05 -3.75 -21.36
C MET A 1 -8.25 -2.74 -22.17
N CYS A 2 -8.70 -1.48 -22.25
CA CYS A 2 -7.94 -0.43 -22.93
C CYS A 2 -6.79 0.04 -22.03
N LYS A 3 -5.58 0.06 -22.58
CA LYS A 3 -4.39 0.59 -21.90
C LYS A 3 -4.52 2.11 -21.84
N ALA A 4 -4.48 2.69 -20.64
CA ALA A 4 -4.40 4.14 -20.50
C ALA A 4 -2.98 4.58 -20.89
N ASP A 5 -2.84 5.54 -21.80
CA ASP A 5 -1.57 6.14 -22.26
C ASP A 5 -0.96 7.03 -21.17
N LEU A 6 -0.64 6.42 -20.03
CA LEU A 6 -0.01 7.11 -18.91
C LEU A 6 1.50 7.16 -19.15
N VAL A 7 2.05 8.37 -19.20
CA VAL A 7 3.48 8.63 -19.30
C VAL A 7 4.02 9.02 -17.93
N CYS A 8 4.99 8.27 -17.42
CA CYS A 8 5.67 8.58 -16.17
C CYS A 8 6.51 9.85 -16.33
N LYS A 9 6.24 10.89 -15.53
CA LYS A 9 7.00 12.16 -15.51
C LYS A 9 8.02 12.23 -14.36
N GLN A 10 8.44 11.09 -13.83
CA GLN A 10 9.31 11.04 -12.67
C GLN A 10 10.68 11.64 -13.03
N LEU A 11 11.05 12.74 -12.37
CA LEU A 11 12.11 13.66 -12.83
C LEU A 11 13.55 13.15 -12.65
N ASP A 12 13.76 12.02 -12.00
CA ASP A 12 15.02 11.30 -11.96
C ASP A 12 14.78 9.93 -11.30
N ALA A 13 15.69 8.98 -11.49
CA ALA A 13 15.62 7.73 -10.74
C ALA A 13 15.71 8.02 -9.23
N HIS A 14 14.65 7.72 -8.50
CA HIS A 14 14.60 8.01 -7.06
C HIS A 14 15.78 7.32 -6.36
N ARG A 15 16.58 8.08 -5.60
CA ARG A 15 17.80 7.61 -4.92
C ARG A 15 17.52 6.76 -3.68
N TYR A 16 16.36 6.09 -3.61
CA TYR A 16 16.11 5.15 -2.54
C TYR A 16 17.09 3.99 -2.67
N LYS A 17 17.78 3.66 -1.58
CA LYS A 17 18.59 2.44 -1.52
C LYS A 17 17.63 1.28 -1.77
N ARG A 18 17.84 0.54 -2.86
CA ARG A 18 17.12 -0.72 -3.07
C ARG A 18 17.51 -1.65 -1.92
N ALA A 19 16.52 -2.11 -1.16
CA ALA A 19 16.70 -3.18 -0.20
C ALA A 19 16.88 -4.48 -1.00
N ILE A 20 18.12 -4.75 -1.42
CA ILE A 20 18.48 -5.97 -2.17
C ILE A 20 18.76 -7.12 -1.18
N VAL A 21 19.15 -6.77 0.05
CA VAL A 21 19.52 -7.70 1.11
C VAL A 21 18.35 -7.77 2.09
N GLU A 22 17.80 -8.97 2.28
CA GLU A 22 16.82 -9.21 3.32
C GLU A 22 17.43 -9.02 4.71
N HIS A 23 16.60 -8.65 5.67
CA HIS A 23 17.04 -8.58 7.05
C HIS A 23 17.32 -10.00 7.56
N LEU A 24 18.52 -10.27 8.08
CA LEU A 24 18.97 -11.60 8.48
C LEU A 24 18.06 -12.24 9.53
N ASP A 25 17.53 -11.43 10.45
CA ASP A 25 16.76 -11.91 11.60
C ASP A 25 15.23 -11.85 11.39
N VAL A 26 14.77 -11.30 10.26
CA VAL A 26 13.32 -11.15 9.96
C VAL A 26 13.06 -11.45 8.50
N SER A 27 12.55 -12.66 8.23
CA SER A 27 12.14 -13.08 6.89
C SER A 27 10.95 -12.25 6.37
N ASN A 28 11.04 -11.77 5.14
CA ASN A 28 9.95 -11.10 4.45
C ASN A 28 8.88 -12.13 4.05
N LYS A 29 7.88 -12.35 4.88
CA LYS A 29 6.84 -13.35 4.60
C LYS A 29 6.03 -13.09 3.31
N LEU A 30 6.01 -11.86 2.80
CA LEU A 30 5.18 -11.48 1.66
C LEU A 30 5.93 -11.52 0.33
N TYR A 31 7.23 -11.22 0.29
CA TYR A 31 8.04 -11.20 -0.95
C TYR A 31 7.39 -10.47 -2.14
N HIS A 32 6.66 -9.38 -1.88
CA HIS A 32 5.87 -8.65 -2.90
C HIS A 32 4.84 -9.53 -3.67
N GLN A 33 4.46 -10.69 -3.12
CA GLN A 33 3.43 -11.57 -3.66
C GLN A 33 2.05 -11.07 -3.22
N PHE A 34 1.54 -10.07 -3.93
CA PHE A 34 0.24 -9.46 -3.59
C PHE A 34 -0.98 -10.27 -4.06
N ASN A 35 -0.77 -11.39 -4.77
CA ASN A 35 -1.84 -12.29 -5.21
C ASN A 35 -2.02 -13.43 -4.20
N VAL A 36 -2.75 -13.14 -3.12
CA VAL A 36 -2.99 -14.08 -2.03
C VAL A 36 -4.17 -14.99 -2.35
N GLU A 37 -4.09 -16.28 -2.03
CA GLU A 37 -5.10 -17.28 -2.42
C GLU A 37 -6.41 -17.21 -1.62
N LYS A 38 -6.34 -16.88 -0.32
CA LYS A 38 -7.50 -16.91 0.59
C LYS A 38 -7.67 -15.61 1.38
N PHE A 39 -8.93 -15.31 1.67
CA PHE A 39 -9.34 -14.23 2.55
C PHE A 39 -8.76 -14.39 3.97
N ASN A 40 -8.47 -13.26 4.63
CA ASN A 40 -7.92 -13.15 5.98
C ASN A 40 -6.53 -13.79 6.19
N GLN A 41 -5.74 -14.00 5.13
CA GLN A 41 -4.36 -14.51 5.27
C GLN A 41 -3.33 -13.40 5.42
N ILE A 42 -3.39 -12.40 4.53
CA ILE A 42 -2.48 -11.26 4.54
C ILE A 42 -3.31 -9.99 4.44
N ILE A 43 -3.10 -9.08 5.38
CA ILE A 43 -3.65 -7.74 5.38
C ILE A 43 -2.56 -6.72 5.06
N CYS A 44 -2.94 -5.65 4.38
CA CYS A 44 -2.11 -4.49 4.14
C CYS A 44 -2.76 -3.27 4.79
N SER A 45 -1.95 -2.40 5.41
CA SER A 45 -2.44 -1.18 6.03
C SER A 45 -1.59 0.01 5.61
N ASP A 46 -2.24 1.15 5.49
CA ASP A 46 -1.56 2.42 5.25
C ASP A 46 -2.30 3.57 5.94
N ILE A 47 -1.57 4.64 6.23
CA ILE A 47 -2.11 5.87 6.78
C ILE A 47 -1.83 6.99 5.78
N THR A 48 -2.89 7.65 5.34
CA THR A 48 -2.80 8.80 4.44
C THR A 48 -3.59 9.96 4.99
N TYR A 49 -3.45 11.14 4.38
CA TYR A 49 -4.26 12.31 4.70
C TYR A 49 -5.29 12.52 3.58
N ILE A 50 -6.52 12.83 3.97
CA ILE A 50 -7.60 13.16 3.04
C ILE A 50 -8.18 14.52 3.37
N GLY A 51 -8.54 15.28 2.34
CA GLY A 51 -9.20 16.57 2.51
C GLY A 51 -10.66 16.35 2.92
N VAL A 52 -11.08 17.01 3.99
CA VAL A 52 -12.45 16.95 4.52
C VAL A 52 -12.94 18.38 4.72
N GLY A 53 -13.74 18.87 3.77
CA GLY A 53 -14.18 20.28 3.77
C GLY A 53 -12.99 21.24 3.70
N SER A 54 -12.84 22.08 4.73
CA SER A 54 -11.75 23.04 4.86
C SER A 54 -10.57 22.55 5.71
N SER A 55 -10.55 21.27 6.12
CA SER A 55 -9.50 20.68 6.96
C SER A 55 -8.94 19.39 6.35
N TRP A 56 -7.93 18.82 7.01
CA TRP A 56 -7.34 17.53 6.68
C TRP A 56 -7.61 16.54 7.80
N CYS A 57 -7.85 15.28 7.45
CA CYS A 57 -7.94 14.19 8.41
C CYS A 57 -6.95 13.08 8.02
N TYR A 58 -6.35 12.44 9.03
CA TYR A 58 -5.65 11.19 8.86
C TYR A 58 -6.66 10.07 8.69
N LEU A 59 -6.49 9.29 7.63
CA LEU A 59 -7.23 8.09 7.33
C LEU A 59 -6.29 6.89 7.45
N ALA A 60 -6.52 6.07 8.47
CA ALA A 60 -5.89 4.76 8.60
C ALA A 60 -6.80 3.72 7.95
N THR A 61 -6.27 2.90 7.05
CA THR A 61 -7.01 1.82 6.38
C THR A 61 -6.34 0.47 6.54
N VAL A 62 -7.15 -0.57 6.62
CA VAL A 62 -6.72 -1.98 6.55
C VAL A 62 -7.48 -2.64 5.41
N ILE A 63 -6.75 -3.28 4.50
CA ILE A 63 -7.26 -3.96 3.32
C ILE A 63 -6.85 -5.43 3.37
N ASP A 64 -7.80 -6.32 3.07
CA ASP A 64 -7.49 -7.73 2.81
C ASP A 64 -6.90 -7.89 1.39
N LEU A 65 -5.74 -8.53 1.28
CA LEU A 65 -5.03 -8.64 -0.02
C LEU A 65 -5.71 -9.61 -1.00
N ASN A 66 -6.46 -10.60 -0.54
CA ASN A 66 -7.18 -11.52 -1.41
C ASN A 66 -8.46 -10.87 -1.96
N ALA A 67 -9.30 -10.33 -1.09
CA ALA A 67 -10.58 -9.74 -1.47
C ALA A 67 -10.44 -8.34 -2.10
N ARG A 68 -9.30 -7.66 -1.90
CA ARG A 68 -9.07 -6.26 -2.32
C ARG A 68 -10.16 -5.32 -1.79
N ARG A 69 -10.53 -5.52 -0.52
CA ARG A 69 -11.57 -4.76 0.18
C ARG A 69 -11.05 -4.19 1.49
N VAL A 70 -11.53 -3.01 1.84
CA VAL A 70 -11.32 -2.41 3.16
C VAL A 70 -12.05 -3.26 4.20
N VAL A 71 -11.31 -3.75 5.19
CA VAL A 71 -11.84 -4.54 6.31
C VAL A 71 -11.82 -3.76 7.63
N GLY A 72 -11.14 -2.60 7.66
CA GLY A 72 -11.15 -1.67 8.78
C GLY A 72 -10.68 -0.28 8.35
N LEU A 73 -11.22 0.75 9.00
CA LEU A 73 -10.79 2.13 8.82
C LEU A 73 -10.95 2.93 10.11
N ALA A 74 -10.14 3.97 10.27
CA ALA A 74 -10.28 4.97 11.31
C ALA A 74 -9.93 6.36 10.76
N LEU A 75 -10.60 7.38 11.28
CA LEU A 75 -10.37 8.78 10.95
C LEU A 75 -9.93 9.54 12.21
N SER A 76 -8.94 10.42 12.07
CA SER A 76 -8.56 11.41 13.07
C SER A 76 -8.44 12.77 12.39
N GLY A 77 -9.12 13.79 12.93
CA GLY A 77 -8.95 15.19 12.55
C GLY A 77 -7.94 15.90 13.42
#